data_AF-A0A814FIT4-F1
#
_entry.id   AF-A0A814FIT4-F1
#
_cell.length_a   1.000
_cell.length_b   1.000
_cell.length_c   1.000
_cell.angle_alpha   90.00
_cell.angle_beta   90.00
_cell.angle_gamma   90.00
#
_symmetry.space_group_name_H-M   'P 1'
#
loop_
_entity.id
_entity.type
_entity.pdbx_description
1 polymer ?
#
loop_
_entity_poly.entity_id
_entity_poly.type
_entity_poly.pdbx_seq_one_letter_code
_entity_poly.pdbx_strand_id
1 'polypeptide(L)'
;MVSDFLVMHESGLFFQLNPAEYDKALKKYPELNNAQDIDYIERSASASIDVGSDAYFDNSTILAQFERLFKLLEFKECFKNNNIEILVDNARTHSARAYSLLDFGKGISTRCPVNYLEWIDDTGATQSLSCYFQHDSNKGKSKGLFEIAIELKYYPPPGIKLNELRQLLSHYPAFQNVIFFW
;
A
#
# COMPACT_ATOMS: atom_id res chain seq x y z
N MET A 1 -0.67 3.79 -5.55
CA MET A 1 -1.29 3.89 -6.89
C MET A 1 -2.20 2.68 -6.99
N VAL A 2 -3.50 2.87 -6.78
CA VAL A 2 -4.47 1.85 -7.21
C VAL A 2 -4.34 1.81 -8.73
N SER A 3 -4.31 0.63 -9.34
CA SER A 3 -4.18 0.53 -10.80
C SER A 3 -5.36 1.29 -11.44
N ASP A 4 -5.07 2.46 -12.02
CA ASP A 4 -6.07 3.32 -12.70
C ASP A 4 -6.81 2.58 -13.83
N PHE A 5 -6.30 1.40 -14.23
CA PHE A 5 -6.84 0.55 -15.28
C PHE A 5 -7.94 -0.42 -14.82
N LEU A 6 -8.01 -0.76 -13.53
CA LEU A 6 -9.01 -1.70 -12.98
C LEU A 6 -10.15 -1.00 -12.24
N VAL A 7 -10.05 0.31 -12.07
CA VAL A 7 -11.12 1.17 -11.59
C VAL A 7 -11.75 1.87 -12.79
N MET A 8 -13.06 2.13 -12.74
CA MET A 8 -13.72 2.91 -13.79
C MET A 8 -13.09 4.31 -13.91
N HIS A 9 -12.39 4.55 -15.03
CA HIS A 9 -11.74 5.83 -15.35
C HIS A 9 -12.57 6.60 -16.40
N GLU A 10 -12.41 7.93 -16.45
CA GLU A 10 -13.09 8.79 -17.44
C GLU A 10 -12.77 8.40 -18.90
N SER A 11 -11.64 7.70 -19.12
CA SER A 11 -11.23 7.17 -20.41
C SER A 11 -11.99 5.91 -20.86
N GLY A 12 -12.89 5.38 -20.02
CA GLY A 12 -13.71 4.21 -20.31
C GLY A 12 -13.16 2.89 -19.76
N LEU A 13 -13.83 1.80 -20.10
CA LEU A 13 -13.47 0.45 -19.67
C LEU A 13 -12.17 -0.02 -20.32
N PHE A 14 -11.22 -0.46 -19.49
CA PHE A 14 -9.96 -1.03 -19.96
C PHE A 14 -10.17 -2.36 -20.72
N PHE A 15 -11.05 -3.22 -20.21
CA PHE A 15 -11.28 -4.55 -20.76
C PHE A 15 -12.75 -4.95 -20.65
N GLN A 16 -13.33 -5.51 -21.71
CA GLN A 16 -14.67 -6.07 -21.69
C GLN A 16 -14.80 -7.22 -22.70
N LEU A 17 -15.49 -8.29 -22.31
CA LEU A 17 -15.93 -9.34 -23.22
C LEU A 17 -17.20 -8.94 -23.97
N ASN A 18 -17.31 -9.35 -25.23
CA ASN A 18 -18.60 -9.32 -25.92
C ASN A 18 -19.54 -10.40 -25.34
N PRO A 19 -20.86 -10.35 -25.60
CA PRO A 19 -21.81 -11.29 -25.00
C PRO A 19 -21.47 -12.76 -25.28
N ALA A 20 -21.08 -13.10 -26.50
CA ALA A 20 -20.75 -14.47 -26.88
C ALA A 20 -19.45 -14.98 -26.21
N GLU A 21 -18.46 -14.11 -26.03
CA GLU A 21 -17.25 -14.40 -25.26
C GLU A 21 -17.61 -14.64 -23.78
N TYR A 22 -18.48 -13.81 -23.21
CA TYR A 22 -18.88 -13.92 -21.81
C TYR A 22 -19.73 -15.17 -21.53
N ASP A 23 -20.63 -15.55 -22.44
CA ASP A 23 -21.41 -16.79 -22.31
C ASP A 23 -20.50 -18.02 -22.25
N LYS A 24 -19.38 -18.01 -22.99
CA LYS A 24 -18.36 -19.06 -22.90
C LYS A 24 -17.63 -19.00 -21.55
N ALA A 25 -17.31 -17.78 -21.09
CA ALA A 25 -16.66 -17.58 -19.79
C ALA A 25 -17.52 -18.10 -18.64
N LEU A 26 -18.82 -17.81 -18.63
CA LEU A 26 -19.76 -18.26 -17.60
C LEU A 26 -19.93 -19.79 -17.58
N LYS A 27 -19.80 -20.47 -18.72
CA LYS A 27 -19.83 -21.94 -18.77
C LYS A 27 -18.64 -22.57 -18.06
N LYS A 28 -17.47 -21.93 -18.10
CA LYS A 28 -16.24 -22.43 -17.47
C LYS A 28 -16.07 -21.93 -16.02
N TYR A 29 -16.43 -20.66 -15.79
CA TYR A 29 -16.29 -19.96 -14.52
C TYR A 29 -17.66 -19.36 -14.11
N PRO A 30 -18.61 -20.18 -13.62
CA PRO A 30 -19.94 -19.71 -13.23
C PRO A 30 -19.91 -18.62 -12.14
N GLU A 31 -18.88 -18.61 -11.31
CA GLU A 31 -18.66 -17.61 -10.26
C GLU A 31 -18.46 -16.19 -10.81
N LEU A 32 -18.15 -16.02 -12.09
CA LEU A 32 -18.10 -14.70 -12.73
C LEU A 32 -19.46 -14.00 -12.73
N ASN A 33 -20.55 -14.76 -12.63
CA ASN A 33 -21.92 -14.26 -12.52
C ASN A 33 -22.30 -13.88 -11.08
N ASN A 34 -21.53 -14.30 -10.09
CA ASN A 34 -21.80 -13.96 -8.71
C ASN A 34 -21.29 -12.54 -8.42
N ALA A 35 -22.19 -11.71 -7.90
CA ALA A 35 -21.82 -10.49 -7.20
C ALA A 35 -21.00 -10.90 -5.97
N GLN A 36 -19.67 -10.81 -6.09
CA GLN A 36 -18.83 -10.65 -4.91
C GLN A 36 -19.19 -9.30 -4.26
N ASP A 37 -18.64 -8.98 -3.08
CA ASP A 37 -18.80 -7.67 -2.42
C ASP A 37 -18.28 -6.47 -3.25
N ILE A 38 -17.90 -6.71 -4.52
CA ILE A 38 -17.33 -5.78 -5.47
C ILE A 38 -18.33 -5.67 -6.64
N ASP A 39 -18.83 -4.46 -6.87
CA ASP A 39 -19.74 -4.14 -7.97
C ASP A 39 -18.98 -4.10 -9.30
N TYR A 40 -18.78 -5.28 -9.89
CA TYR A 40 -18.15 -5.42 -11.20
C TYR A 40 -19.04 -4.88 -12.31
N ILE A 41 -18.44 -4.15 -13.24
CA ILE A 41 -19.08 -3.79 -14.48
C ILE A 41 -19.29 -5.05 -15.31
N GLU A 42 -20.47 -5.15 -15.91
CA GLU A 42 -20.90 -6.32 -16.66
C GLU A 42 -19.87 -6.73 -17.73
N ARG A 43 -19.50 -8.01 -17.74
CA ARG A 43 -18.53 -8.60 -18.69
C ARG A 43 -17.11 -8.03 -18.60
N SER A 44 -16.79 -7.35 -17.50
CA SER A 44 -15.50 -6.72 -17.25
C SER A 44 -14.86 -7.22 -15.94
N ALA A 45 -13.57 -6.93 -15.79
CA ALA A 45 -12.86 -7.01 -14.52
C ALA A 45 -12.83 -5.66 -13.78
N SER A 46 -13.26 -4.58 -14.45
CA SER A 46 -13.39 -3.26 -13.82
C SER A 46 -14.54 -3.26 -12.83
N ALA A 47 -14.31 -2.70 -11.65
CA ALA A 47 -15.36 -2.45 -10.67
C ALA A 47 -15.76 -0.98 -10.67
N SER A 48 -17.05 -0.71 -10.52
CA SER A 48 -17.56 0.64 -10.26
C SER A 48 -17.44 0.96 -8.78
N ILE A 49 -17.04 2.19 -8.46
CA ILE A 49 -17.10 2.71 -7.09
C ILE A 49 -17.89 4.00 -7.11
N ASP A 50 -18.83 4.10 -6.18
CA ASP A 50 -19.46 5.37 -5.84
C ASP A 50 -18.45 6.24 -5.07
N VAL A 51 -17.93 7.25 -5.74
CA VAL A 51 -17.03 8.26 -5.16
C VAL A 51 -17.74 8.91 -3.96
N GLY A 52 -17.23 8.65 -2.75
CA GLY A 52 -17.81 9.13 -1.48
C GLY A 52 -18.28 8.03 -0.51
N SER A 53 -18.24 6.76 -0.92
CA SER A 53 -18.36 5.60 -0.03
C SER A 53 -16.97 5.17 0.47
N ASP A 54 -16.88 4.63 1.70
CA ASP A 54 -15.65 4.07 2.30
C ASP A 54 -15.17 2.77 1.59
N ALA A 55 -15.26 2.71 0.26
CA ALA A 55 -14.74 1.62 -0.54
C ALA A 55 -13.21 1.77 -0.66
N TYR A 56 -12.51 1.34 0.39
CA TYR A 56 -11.06 1.22 0.39
C TYR A 56 -10.66 0.01 -0.48
N PHE A 57 -9.86 0.24 -1.54
CA PHE A 57 -9.21 -0.85 -2.25
C PHE A 57 -8.15 -1.48 -1.36
N ASP A 58 -8.53 -2.55 -0.66
CA ASP A 58 -7.56 -3.42 -0.02
C ASP A 58 -6.87 -4.33 -1.05
N ASN A 59 -5.77 -4.96 -0.63
CA ASN A 59 -5.02 -5.86 -1.51
C ASN A 59 -5.88 -7.03 -2.00
N SER A 60 -6.84 -7.48 -1.18
CA SER A 60 -7.76 -8.57 -1.49
C SER A 60 -8.63 -8.23 -2.70
N THR A 61 -9.18 -7.01 -2.71
CA THR A 61 -10.00 -6.47 -3.80
C THR A 61 -9.21 -6.40 -5.10
N ILE A 62 -8.00 -5.83 -5.05
CA ILE A 62 -7.12 -5.72 -6.22
C ILE A 62 -6.77 -7.10 -6.78
N LEU A 63 -6.41 -8.05 -5.91
CA LEU A 63 -6.11 -9.42 -6.32
C LEU A 63 -7.33 -10.09 -6.97
N ALA A 64 -8.52 -9.93 -6.40
CA ALA A 64 -9.75 -10.48 -6.98
C ALA A 64 -10.04 -9.90 -8.39
N GLN A 65 -9.79 -8.61 -8.61
CA GLN A 65 -9.93 -7.99 -9.93
C GLN A 65 -8.92 -8.57 -10.95
N PHE A 66 -7.66 -8.79 -10.55
CA PHE A 66 -6.66 -9.43 -11.40
C PHE A 66 -7.02 -10.88 -11.72
N GLU A 67 -7.44 -11.66 -10.73
CA GLU A 67 -7.91 -13.04 -10.94
C GLU A 67 -9.08 -13.07 -11.92
N ARG A 68 -10.05 -12.16 -11.75
CA ARG A 68 -11.17 -12.01 -12.68
C ARG A 68 -10.69 -11.65 -14.09
N LEU A 69 -9.77 -10.70 -14.23
CA LEU A 69 -9.20 -10.32 -15.51
C LEU A 69 -8.54 -11.51 -16.21
N PHE A 70 -7.72 -12.30 -15.51
CA PHE A 70 -7.05 -13.46 -16.11
C PHE A 70 -8.04 -14.54 -16.57
N LYS A 71 -9.12 -14.78 -15.81
CA LYS A 71 -10.20 -15.68 -16.24
C LYS A 71 -10.88 -15.19 -17.52
N LEU A 72 -11.15 -13.88 -17.61
CA LEU A 72 -11.81 -13.30 -18.78
C LEU A 72 -10.90 -13.23 -20.01
N LEU A 73 -9.61 -12.98 -19.84
CA LEU A 73 -8.61 -12.90 -20.93
C LEU A 73 -8.58 -14.18 -21.77
N GLU A 74 -8.81 -15.35 -21.16
CA GLU A 74 -8.89 -16.64 -21.86
C GLU A 74 -9.92 -16.66 -23.01
N PHE A 75 -10.98 -15.87 -22.90
CA PHE A 75 -12.11 -15.88 -23.84
C PHE A 75 -12.07 -14.75 -24.86
N LYS A 76 -11.14 -13.81 -24.73
CA LYS A 76 -11.05 -12.66 -25.63
C LYS A 76 -10.44 -13.09 -26.96
N GLU A 77 -11.23 -13.07 -28.04
CA GLU A 77 -10.78 -13.61 -29.33
C GLU A 77 -9.56 -12.85 -29.89
N CYS A 78 -9.44 -11.54 -29.64
CA CYS A 78 -8.28 -10.77 -30.10
C CYS A 78 -6.96 -11.15 -29.40
N PHE A 79 -7.03 -11.77 -28.22
CA PHE A 79 -5.84 -12.24 -27.49
C PHE A 79 -5.58 -13.73 -27.70
N LYS A 80 -6.48 -14.45 -28.39
CA LYS A 80 -6.30 -15.86 -28.68
C LYS A 80 -5.01 -16.10 -29.47
N ASN A 81 -4.25 -17.11 -29.08
CA ASN A 81 -2.94 -17.46 -29.65
C ASN A 81 -1.85 -16.38 -29.51
N ASN A 82 -2.04 -15.38 -28.64
CA ASN A 82 -0.98 -14.44 -28.29
C ASN A 82 -0.29 -14.90 -27.00
N ASN A 83 1.02 -14.62 -26.90
CA ASN A 83 1.72 -14.74 -25.63
C ASN A 83 1.39 -13.51 -24.79
N ILE A 84 0.79 -13.72 -23.63
CA ILE A 84 0.52 -12.65 -22.66
C ILE A 84 1.68 -12.65 -21.68
N GLU A 85 2.50 -11.59 -21.70
CA GLU A 85 3.54 -11.35 -20.71
C GLU A 85 2.98 -10.41 -19.64
N ILE A 86 3.04 -10.83 -18.38
CA ILE A 86 2.62 -10.02 -17.24
C ILE A 86 3.87 -9.46 -16.59
N LEU A 87 4.12 -8.17 -16.83
CA LEU A 87 5.20 -7.44 -16.16
C LEU A 87 4.66 -6.86 -14.86
N VAL A 88 5.01 -7.51 -13.75
CA VAL A 88 4.76 -6.96 -12.41
C VAL A 88 6.01 -6.19 -11.99
N ASP A 89 6.04 -4.89 -12.29
CA ASP A 89 7.08 -4.01 -11.73
C ASP A 89 6.74 -3.72 -10.27
N ASN A 90 7.67 -4.08 -9.38
CA ASN A 90 7.69 -3.75 -7.94
C ASN A 90 6.34 -3.29 -7.40
N ALA A 91 5.38 -4.21 -7.27
CA ALA A 91 4.15 -3.99 -6.53
C ALA A 91 4.49 -3.92 -5.04
N ARG A 92 5.22 -2.87 -4.65
CA ARG A 92 5.36 -2.46 -3.26
C ARG A 92 3.96 -2.03 -2.89
N THR A 93 3.29 -2.86 -2.10
CA THR A 93 2.16 -2.41 -1.32
C THR A 93 2.69 -1.20 -0.58
N HIS A 94 2.27 -0.01 -1.00
CA HIS A 94 2.37 1.15 -0.14
C HIS A 94 1.37 0.90 0.99
N SER A 95 1.70 -0.01 1.90
CA SER A 95 1.53 0.28 3.32
C SER A 95 2.50 1.39 3.72
N ALA A 96 2.57 2.47 2.93
CA ALA A 96 2.96 3.76 3.44
C ALA A 96 1.80 4.16 4.35
N ARG A 97 1.77 3.57 5.55
CA ARG A 97 1.09 4.20 6.67
C ARG A 97 1.80 5.54 6.80
N ALA A 98 1.18 6.59 6.28
CA ALA A 98 1.63 7.93 6.53
C ALA A 98 1.40 8.16 8.02
N TYR A 99 2.46 8.09 8.81
CA TYR A 99 2.46 8.56 10.19
C TYR A 99 2.95 10.00 10.19
N SER A 100 2.60 10.77 11.22
CA SER A 100 3.18 12.09 11.45
C SER A 100 4.28 12.01 12.51
N LEU A 101 5.34 12.81 12.36
CA LEU A 101 6.33 13.00 13.43
C LEU A 101 5.70 13.65 14.68
N LEU A 102 4.53 14.29 14.50
CA LEU A 102 3.72 14.82 15.59
C LEU A 102 3.09 13.73 16.48
N ASP A 103 2.94 12.52 15.96
CA ASP A 103 2.35 11.39 16.67
C ASP A 103 3.36 10.68 17.58
N PHE A 104 4.67 10.96 17.41
CA PHE A 104 5.70 10.41 18.26
C PHE A 104 5.90 11.26 19.52
N GLY A 105 6.07 10.58 20.65
CA GLY A 105 6.59 11.17 21.88
C GLY A 105 8.12 11.21 21.92
N LYS A 106 8.66 11.96 22.89
CA LYS A 106 10.10 12.17 23.03
C LYS A 106 10.82 10.96 23.64
N GLY A 107 10.25 10.35 24.67
CA GLY A 107 10.93 9.38 25.54
C GLY A 107 10.45 7.93 25.38
N ILE A 108 11.07 7.03 26.13
CA ILE A 108 10.71 5.61 26.18
C ILE A 108 9.27 5.44 26.66
N SER A 109 8.57 4.46 26.10
CA SER A 109 7.19 4.11 26.46
C SER A 109 6.19 5.26 26.25
N THR A 110 6.47 6.14 25.30
CA THR A 110 5.56 7.21 24.87
C THR A 110 4.87 6.87 23.55
N ARG A 111 4.04 7.78 23.04
CA ARG A 111 3.29 7.58 21.79
C ARG A 111 4.22 7.20 20.64
N CYS A 112 3.86 6.14 19.93
CA CYS A 112 4.57 5.67 18.74
C CYS A 112 3.54 5.03 17.79
N PRO A 113 3.28 5.63 16.62
CA PRO A 113 2.20 5.20 15.72
C PRO A 113 2.52 3.94 14.91
N VAL A 114 3.78 3.49 14.91
CA VAL A 114 4.27 2.41 14.05
C VAL A 114 5.18 1.44 14.81
N ASN A 115 5.26 0.21 14.32
CA ASN A 115 6.13 -0.82 14.89
C ASN A 115 7.55 -0.77 14.32
N TYR A 116 7.69 -0.31 13.08
CA TYR A 116 8.94 -0.22 12.34
C TYR A 116 8.96 1.04 11.50
N LEU A 117 10.15 1.63 11.33
CA LEU A 117 10.46 2.61 10.30
C LEU A 117 11.22 1.89 9.20
N GLU A 118 10.79 2.06 7.94
CA GLU A 118 11.45 1.46 6.78
C GLU A 118 11.80 2.55 5.79
N TRP A 119 13.01 2.50 5.25
CA TRP A 119 13.49 3.46 4.25
C TRP A 119 14.49 2.83 3.30
N ILE A 120 14.74 3.53 2.19
CA ILE A 120 15.80 3.19 1.24
C ILE A 120 16.95 4.13 1.53
N ASP A 121 18.16 3.59 1.71
CA ASP A 121 19.36 4.41 1.88
C ASP A 121 19.95 4.86 0.53
N ASP A 122 21.03 5.64 0.60
CA ASP A 122 21.71 6.20 -0.58
C ASP A 122 22.32 5.14 -1.50
N THR A 123 22.42 3.88 -1.05
CA THR A 123 22.91 2.74 -1.85
C THR A 123 21.79 1.97 -2.53
N GLY A 124 20.53 2.35 -2.29
CA GLY A 124 19.36 1.62 -2.76
C GLY A 124 18.97 0.42 -1.89
N ALA A 125 19.67 0.20 -0.78
CA ALA A 125 19.35 -0.89 0.13
C ALA A 125 18.18 -0.52 1.06
N THR A 126 17.35 -1.52 1.37
CA THR A 126 16.23 -1.35 2.30
C THR A 126 16.74 -1.46 3.73
N GLN A 127 16.49 -0.42 4.52
CA GLN A 127 16.78 -0.35 5.94
C GLN A 127 15.47 -0.41 6.74
N SER A 128 15.54 -1.03 7.91
CA SER A 128 14.41 -1.12 8.84
C SER A 128 14.87 -0.92 10.27
N LEU A 129 14.11 -0.15 11.05
CA LEU A 129 14.36 0.11 12.46
C LEU A 129 13.11 -0.21 13.26
N SER A 130 13.22 -1.10 14.25
CA SER A 130 12.11 -1.39 15.16
C SER A 130 11.87 -0.22 16.10
N CYS A 131 10.63 0.25 16.18
CA CYS A 131 10.21 1.28 17.13
C CYS A 131 9.96 0.74 18.55
N TYR A 132 10.30 -0.52 18.82
CA TYR A 132 10.18 -1.14 20.14
C TYR A 132 11.51 -1.76 20.54
N PHE A 133 11.82 -1.70 21.84
CA PHE A 133 13.00 -2.38 22.37
C PHE A 133 12.81 -3.89 22.26
N GLN A 134 13.77 -4.56 21.62
CA GLN A 134 13.77 -6.02 21.45
C GLN A 134 14.48 -6.73 22.62
N HIS A 135 15.36 -6.02 23.31
CA HIS A 135 16.21 -6.51 24.37
C HIS A 135 16.21 -5.56 25.59
N ASP A 136 16.93 -5.96 26.63
CA ASP A 136 17.17 -5.20 27.87
C ASP A 136 15.93 -4.92 28.74
N SER A 137 16.13 -4.11 29.78
CA SER A 137 15.12 -3.73 30.78
C SER A 137 13.93 -2.98 30.19
N ASN A 138 14.04 -2.52 28.95
CA ASN A 138 12.97 -1.83 28.22
C ASN A 138 12.26 -2.70 27.19
N LYS A 139 12.57 -4.00 27.10
CA LYS A 139 11.94 -4.92 26.14
C LYS A 139 10.41 -4.76 26.09
N GLY A 140 9.87 -4.60 24.89
CA GLY A 140 8.44 -4.43 24.64
C GLY A 140 7.91 -3.00 24.83
N LYS A 141 8.72 -2.07 25.34
CA LYS A 141 8.35 -0.64 25.39
C LYS A 141 8.63 0.03 24.05
N SER A 142 7.83 1.03 23.69
CA SER A 142 8.06 1.86 22.52
C SER A 142 9.31 2.75 22.71
N LYS A 143 10.02 2.97 21.62
CA LYS A 143 11.10 3.96 21.51
C LYS A 143 10.47 5.30 21.20
N GLY A 144 10.83 6.33 21.96
CA GLY A 144 10.53 7.71 21.60
C GLY A 144 11.52 8.21 20.54
N LEU A 145 11.27 9.40 19.99
CA LEU A 145 12.16 10.00 18.99
C LEU A 145 13.61 10.14 19.46
N PHE A 146 13.84 10.28 20.78
CA PHE A 146 15.20 10.44 21.30
C PHE A 146 16.03 9.17 21.12
N GLU A 147 15.44 8.01 21.43
CA GLU A 147 16.08 6.70 21.27
C GLU A 147 16.23 6.33 19.79
N ILE A 148 15.20 6.64 19.00
CA ILE A 148 15.25 6.43 17.55
C ILE A 148 16.38 7.26 16.92
N ALA A 149 16.56 8.52 17.34
CA ALA A 149 17.66 9.36 16.84
C ALA A 149 19.03 8.72 17.11
N ILE A 150 19.25 8.21 18.32
CA ILE A 150 20.51 7.55 18.72
C ILE A 150 20.79 6.32 17.85
N GLU A 151 19.77 5.49 17.59
CA GLU A 151 19.91 4.31 16.72
C GLU A 151 20.21 4.69 15.26
N LEU A 152 19.64 5.80 14.80
CA LEU A 152 19.94 6.42 13.51
C LEU A 152 21.30 7.15 13.48
N LYS A 153 22.13 6.96 14.51
CA LYS A 153 23.47 7.56 14.69
C LYS A 153 23.46 9.08 14.80
N TYR A 154 22.31 9.66 15.15
CA TYR A 154 22.20 11.05 15.54
C TYR A 154 22.21 11.14 17.08
N TYR A 155 23.06 11.98 17.65
CA TYR A 155 23.17 12.11 19.11
C TYR A 155 22.61 13.48 19.55
N PRO A 156 21.31 13.59 19.88
CA PRO A 156 20.74 14.87 20.27
C PRO A 156 21.31 15.34 21.61
N PRO A 157 21.46 16.66 21.81
CA PRO A 157 21.94 17.19 23.07
C PRO A 157 20.98 16.84 24.23
N PRO A 158 21.51 16.64 25.44
CA PRO A 158 20.69 16.44 26.63
C PRO A 158 19.73 17.62 26.81
N GLY A 159 18.43 17.34 26.84
CA GLY A 159 17.40 18.38 27.03
C GLY A 159 16.74 18.93 25.77
N ILE A 160 17.13 18.51 24.55
CA ILE A 160 16.51 18.94 23.28
C ILE A 160 14.98 18.96 23.35
N LYS A 161 14.30 20.01 22.88
CA LYS A 161 12.83 20.05 22.90
C LYS A 161 12.27 19.07 21.87
N LEU A 162 11.06 18.56 22.10
CA LEU A 162 10.42 17.62 21.18
C LEU A 162 10.26 18.21 19.77
N ASN A 163 9.91 19.50 19.65
CA ASN A 163 9.79 20.15 18.35
C ASN A 163 11.13 20.30 17.63
N GLU A 164 12.20 20.62 18.35
CA GLU A 164 13.57 20.67 17.78
C GLU A 164 14.01 19.29 17.29
N LEU A 165 13.72 18.25 18.06
CA LEU A 165 14.01 16.86 17.69
C LEU A 165 13.21 16.41 16.44
N ARG A 166 11.94 16.83 16.33
CA ARG A 166 11.10 16.56 15.14
C ARG A 166 11.64 17.27 13.90
N GLN A 167 11.97 18.55 14.02
CA GLN A 167 12.57 19.32 12.92
C GLN A 167 13.92 18.75 12.48
N LEU A 168 14.65 18.16 13.41
CA LEU A 168 15.90 17.51 13.08
C LEU A 168 15.68 16.22 12.30
N LEU A 169 14.81 15.35 12.81
CA LEU A 169 14.53 14.06 12.20
C LEU A 169 13.73 14.17 10.90
N SER A 170 13.05 15.29 10.63
CA SER A 170 12.27 15.50 9.41
C SER A 170 13.08 15.39 8.12
N HIS A 171 14.39 15.65 8.20
CA HIS A 171 15.28 15.57 7.05
C HIS A 171 15.84 14.16 6.82
N TYR A 172 15.66 13.25 7.78
CA TYR A 172 16.21 11.91 7.72
C TYR A 172 15.35 11.00 6.83
N PRO A 173 15.92 10.16 5.96
CA PRO A 173 15.15 9.32 5.02
C PRO A 173 14.04 8.48 5.67
N ALA A 174 14.29 7.96 6.87
CA ALA A 174 13.31 7.23 7.68
C ALA A 174 12.02 8.02 7.98
N PHE A 175 12.04 9.36 7.88
CA PHE A 175 10.92 10.24 8.16
C PHE A 175 10.53 11.14 6.98
N GLN A 176 11.11 10.97 5.79
CA GLN A 176 10.72 11.80 4.63
C GLN A 176 9.36 11.42 4.04
N ASN A 177 8.87 10.20 4.32
CA ASN A 177 7.54 9.73 3.90
C ASN A 177 6.41 10.11 4.91
N VAL A 178 6.69 11.05 5.81
CA VAL A 178 5.83 11.46 6.93
C VAL A 178 5.21 12.82 6.62
N ILE A 179 3.90 12.96 6.82
CA ILE A 179 3.21 14.24 6.59
C ILE A 179 3.48 15.19 7.77
N PHE A 180 3.97 16.40 7.46
CA PHE A 180 4.13 17.50 8.42
C PHE A 180 2.92 18.44 8.34
N PHE A 181 2.17 18.55 9.44
CA PHE A 181 1.23 19.65 9.64
C PHE A 181 1.98 20.78 10.35
N TRP A 182 2.01 21.96 9.73
CA TRP A 182 2.60 23.18 10.28
C TRP A 182 1.63 23.91 11.19
#